data_AF-A0A0M3KIT2-F1
#
_entry.id   AF-A0A0M3KIT2-F1
#
_cell.length_a   1.000
_cell.length_b   1.000
_cell.length_c   1.000
_cell.angle_alpha   90.00
_cell.angle_beta   90.00
_cell.angle_gamma   90.00
#
_symmetry.space_group_name_H-M   'P 1'
#
loop_
_entity.id
_entity.type
_entity.pdbx_description
1 polymer ?
#
loop_
_entity_poly.entity_id
_entity_poly.type
_entity_poly.pdbx_seq_one_letter_code
_entity_poly.pdbx_strand_id
1 'polypeptide(L)'
;MYMAAFRESARRAMKDMGDFLESAPGNVAIFDATNTTRERRGWITKYCLENHFRCFFVESICDDEKIIESNITDVKINSPDYKGLMTEEQAKEDFIKRINNYKKMYEPLDEVYDKDLAYIKVINAGRSFFVHNVNGHVQSRVVYFLMNIHLLPRAIYLTRVSD
;
A
#
# COMPACT_ATOMS: atom_id res chain seq x y z
N MET A 1 -19.55 -2.56 16.01
CA MET A 1 -18.60 -1.76 16.81
C MET A 1 -17.21 -1.66 16.14
N TYR A 2 -16.56 -2.79 15.79
CA TYR A 2 -15.23 -2.79 15.13
C TYR A 2 -15.17 -2.06 13.77
N MET A 3 -16.17 -2.24 12.90
CA MET A 3 -16.22 -1.55 11.59
C MET A 3 -16.46 -0.04 11.69
N ALA A 4 -17.09 0.43 12.78
CA ALA A 4 -17.32 1.86 12.99
C ALA A 4 -16.04 2.59 13.42
N ALA A 5 -15.24 1.96 14.29
CA ALA A 5 -13.94 2.49 14.70
C ALA A 5 -12.97 2.62 13.51
N PHE A 6 -12.91 1.61 12.63
CA PHE A 6 -12.03 1.65 11.46
C PHE A 6 -12.45 2.72 10.44
N ARG A 7 -13.77 2.97 10.29
CA ARG A 7 -14.29 4.06 9.45
C ARG A 7 -13.94 5.43 10.02
N GLU A 8 -14.06 5.60 11.34
CA GLU A 8 -13.73 6.84 12.01
C GLU A 8 -12.22 7.15 11.95
N SER A 9 -11.36 6.14 12.19
CA SER A 9 -9.90 6.29 12.02
C SER A 9 -9.52 6.68 10.59
N ALA A 10 -10.10 6.02 9.58
CA ALA A 10 -9.85 6.36 8.18
C ALA A 10 -10.30 7.79 7.83
N ARG A 11 -11.44 8.24 8.38
CA ARG A 11 -11.95 9.59 8.18
C ARG A 11 -11.04 10.65 8.81
N ARG A 12 -10.50 10.40 10.01
CA ARG A 12 -9.54 11.30 10.66
C ARG A 12 -8.24 11.39 9.86
N ALA A 13 -7.67 10.25 9.48
CA ALA A 13 -6.47 10.20 8.66
C ALA A 13 -6.65 10.92 7.31
N MET A 14 -7.84 10.80 6.69
CA MET A 14 -8.17 11.53 5.46
C MET A 14 -8.25 13.04 5.67
N LYS A 15 -8.79 13.50 6.81
CA LYS A 15 -8.79 14.92 7.17
C LYS A 15 -7.35 15.43 7.37
N ASP A 16 -6.54 14.70 8.13
CA ASP A 16 -5.15 15.07 8.39
C ASP A 16 -4.33 15.13 7.08
N MET A 17 -4.60 14.21 6.16
CA MET A 17 -4.05 14.22 4.80
C MET A 17 -4.42 15.49 4.04
N GLY A 18 -5.68 15.91 4.07
CA GLY A 18 -6.14 17.14 3.44
C GLY A 18 -5.50 18.39 4.04
N ASP A 19 -5.55 18.52 5.37
CA ASP A 19 -4.91 19.62 6.09
C ASP A 19 -3.41 19.72 5.76
N PHE A 20 -2.71 18.59 5.63
CA PHE A 20 -1.32 18.54 5.22
C PHE A 20 -1.11 19.03 3.78
N LEU A 21 -1.90 18.54 2.82
CA LEU A 21 -1.79 18.90 1.40
C LEU A 21 -2.14 20.37 1.11
N GLU A 22 -2.93 21.01 1.96
CA GLU A 22 -3.25 22.44 1.87
C GLU A 22 -2.19 23.34 2.52
N SER A 23 -1.34 22.78 3.39
CA SER A 23 -0.28 23.52 4.06
C SER A 23 0.90 23.84 3.13
N ALA A 24 1.58 24.97 3.37
CA ALA A 24 2.65 25.49 2.50
C ALA A 24 3.79 24.51 2.13
N PRO A 25 4.19 23.51 2.94
CA PRO A 25 5.17 22.50 2.53
C PRO A 25 4.56 21.18 2.00
N GLY A 26 3.25 20.98 2.07
CA GLY A 26 2.63 19.69 1.75
C GLY A 26 2.34 19.52 0.27
N ASN A 27 3.13 18.69 -0.44
CA ASN A 27 2.90 18.44 -1.87
C ASN A 27 2.43 17.00 -2.19
N VAL A 28 2.74 16.03 -1.34
CA VAL A 28 2.41 14.61 -1.55
C VAL A 28 2.11 13.96 -0.21
N ALA A 29 0.98 13.26 -0.10
CA ALA A 29 0.62 12.47 1.06
C ALA A 29 0.39 11.00 0.69
N ILE A 30 0.77 10.08 1.59
CA ILE A 30 0.60 8.64 1.39
C ILE A 30 -0.50 8.16 2.34
N PHE A 31 -1.60 7.69 1.78
CA PHE A 31 -2.72 7.14 2.53
C PHE A 31 -2.61 5.61 2.62
N ASP A 32 -1.81 5.14 3.58
CA ASP A 32 -1.54 3.71 3.77
C ASP A 32 -2.70 3.00 4.49
N ALA A 33 -3.44 2.21 3.72
CA ALA A 33 -4.50 1.33 4.21
C ALA A 33 -4.77 0.24 3.15
N THR A 34 -5.48 -0.82 3.53
CA THR A 34 -5.76 -1.93 2.61
C THR A 34 -6.56 -1.53 1.37
N ASN A 35 -7.54 -0.62 1.50
CA ASN A 35 -8.31 -0.02 0.39
C ASN A 35 -8.79 -1.05 -0.67
N THR A 36 -9.13 -2.25 -0.22
CA THR A 36 -9.37 -3.43 -1.08
C THR A 36 -10.70 -3.42 -1.81
N THR A 37 -11.64 -2.53 -1.47
CA THR A 37 -12.98 -2.46 -2.10
C THR A 37 -13.11 -1.23 -2.99
N ARG A 38 -13.89 -1.34 -4.05
CA ARG A 38 -14.21 -0.22 -4.96
C ARG A 38 -14.96 0.89 -4.25
N GLU A 39 -15.88 0.54 -3.34
CA GLU A 39 -16.59 1.52 -2.49
C GLU A 39 -15.59 2.41 -1.72
N ARG A 40 -14.57 1.79 -1.11
CA ARG A 40 -13.57 2.53 -0.34
C ARG A 40 -12.71 3.42 -1.23
N ARG A 41 -12.28 2.92 -2.40
CA ARG A 41 -11.52 3.72 -3.37
C ARG A 41 -12.35 4.87 -3.92
N GLY A 42 -13.64 4.64 -4.22
CA GLY A 42 -14.59 5.67 -4.65
C GLY A 42 -14.78 6.80 -3.62
N TRP A 43 -14.79 6.46 -2.33
CA TRP A 43 -14.80 7.46 -1.26
C TRP A 43 -13.52 8.32 -1.24
N ILE A 44 -12.35 7.70 -1.41
CA ILE A 44 -11.06 8.40 -1.48
C ILE A 44 -10.98 9.30 -2.72
N THR A 45 -11.34 8.79 -3.89
CA THR A 45 -11.27 9.56 -5.15
C THR A 45 -12.23 10.73 -5.14
N LYS A 46 -13.43 10.55 -4.57
CA LYS A 46 -14.39 11.64 -4.37
C LYS A 46 -13.81 12.74 -3.49
N TYR A 47 -13.21 12.39 -2.35
CA TYR A 47 -12.57 13.36 -1.46
C TYR A 47 -11.44 14.12 -2.16
N CYS A 48 -10.56 13.41 -2.89
CA CYS A 48 -9.50 14.06 -3.66
C CYS A 48 -10.05 15.01 -4.72
N LEU A 49 -11.10 14.60 -5.45
CA LEU A 49 -11.72 15.42 -6.48
C LEU A 49 -12.32 16.71 -5.91
N GLU A 50 -13.06 16.61 -4.80
CA GLU A 50 -13.72 17.75 -4.12
C GLU A 50 -12.70 18.78 -3.60
N ASN A 51 -11.49 18.35 -3.24
CA ASN A 51 -10.41 19.22 -2.74
C ASN A 51 -9.34 19.51 -3.81
N HIS A 52 -9.59 19.19 -5.08
CA HIS A 52 -8.66 19.40 -6.19
C HIS A 52 -7.28 18.70 -6.05
N PHE A 53 -7.23 17.61 -5.29
CA PHE A 53 -6.04 16.77 -5.16
C PHE A 53 -5.97 15.74 -6.30
N ARG A 54 -4.75 15.49 -6.79
CA ARG A 54 -4.51 14.36 -7.68
C ARG A 54 -4.40 13.07 -6.87
N CYS A 55 -5.09 12.02 -7.30
CA CYS A 55 -5.04 10.70 -6.67
C CYS A 55 -4.25 9.72 -7.56
N PHE A 56 -3.36 8.92 -6.97
CA PHE A 56 -2.58 7.90 -7.66
C PHE A 56 -2.51 6.65 -6.78
N PHE A 57 -3.04 5.52 -7.25
CA PHE A 57 -3.04 4.27 -6.48
C PHE A 57 -1.80 3.44 -6.75
N VAL A 58 -1.26 2.84 -5.69
CA VAL A 58 -0.21 1.82 -5.75
C VAL A 58 -0.78 0.55 -5.16
N GLU A 59 -1.04 -0.45 -6.00
CA GLU A 59 -1.56 -1.75 -5.58
C GLU A 59 -0.41 -2.77 -5.56
N SER A 60 -0.15 -3.35 -4.38
CA SER A 60 0.82 -4.44 -4.23
C SER A 60 0.08 -5.78 -4.28
N ILE A 61 0.35 -6.57 -5.31
CA ILE A 61 -0.25 -7.90 -5.51
C ILE A 61 0.84 -8.94 -5.30
N CYS A 62 0.60 -9.90 -4.42
CA CYS A 62 1.51 -11.02 -4.19
C CYS A 62 0.72 -12.31 -4.08
N ASP A 63 0.94 -13.23 -5.02
CA ASP A 63 0.43 -14.60 -4.99
C ASP A 63 1.55 -15.64 -4.89
N ASP A 64 2.83 -15.21 -4.90
CA ASP A 64 3.98 -16.06 -4.65
C ASP A 64 4.05 -16.50 -3.18
N GLU A 65 3.75 -17.79 -2.94
CA GLU A 65 3.72 -18.38 -1.60
C GLU A 65 5.03 -18.19 -0.84
N LYS A 66 6.19 -18.24 -1.51
CA LYS A 66 7.49 -18.08 -0.85
C LYS A 66 7.68 -16.66 -0.33
N ILE A 67 7.27 -15.67 -1.12
CA ILE A 67 7.34 -14.26 -0.72
C ILE A 67 6.37 -14.01 0.44
N ILE A 68 5.16 -14.57 0.37
CA ILE A 68 4.18 -14.48 1.44
C ILE A 68 4.74 -15.09 2.73
N GLU A 69 5.31 -16.29 2.67
CA GLU A 69 5.90 -16.97 3.83
C GLU A 69 7.09 -16.20 4.43
N SER A 70 7.97 -15.65 3.59
CA SER A 70 9.09 -14.81 4.03
C SER A 70 8.58 -13.57 4.74
N ASN A 71 7.65 -12.83 4.12
CA ASN A 71 7.06 -11.62 4.71
C ASN A 71 6.36 -11.91 6.03
N ILE A 72 5.63 -13.03 6.10
CA ILE A 72 4.99 -13.47 7.34
C ILE A 72 6.06 -13.66 8.42
N THR A 73 7.18 -14.31 8.11
CA THR A 73 8.28 -14.56 9.05
C THR A 73 8.92 -13.26 9.53
N ASP A 74 9.20 -12.33 8.62
CA ASP A 74 9.82 -11.04 8.95
C ASP A 74 8.89 -10.13 9.77
N VAL A 75 7.60 -10.10 9.43
CA VAL A 75 6.57 -9.33 10.17
C VAL A 75 6.32 -9.94 11.55
N LYS A 76 6.35 -11.28 11.70
CA LYS A 76 6.17 -11.96 13.00
C LYS A 76 7.24 -11.57 14.02
N ILE A 77 8.50 -11.45 13.60
CA ILE A 77 9.62 -11.21 14.51
C ILE A 77 9.63 -9.74 15.00
N ASN A 78 9.17 -8.82 14.15
CA ASN A 78 9.37 -7.38 14.37
C ASN A 78 8.08 -6.57 14.58
N SER A 79 6.89 -7.13 14.31
CA SER A 79 5.64 -6.39 14.43
C SER A 79 5.23 -6.18 15.90
N PRO A 80 4.88 -4.94 16.30
CA PRO A 80 4.33 -4.67 17.62
C PRO A 80 2.98 -5.36 17.85
N ASP A 81 2.27 -5.79 16.79
CA ASP A 81 0.98 -6.48 16.89
C ASP A 81 1.09 -7.91 17.45
N TYR A 82 2.28 -8.52 17.39
CA TYR A 82 2.50 -9.93 17.70
C TYR A 82 3.55 -10.16 18.80
N LYS A 83 4.49 -9.23 18.95
CA LYS A 83 5.62 -9.36 19.87
C LYS A 83 5.17 -9.49 21.34
N GLY A 84 5.42 -10.65 21.94
CA GLY A 84 5.14 -10.94 23.35
C GLY A 84 3.67 -11.25 23.68
N LEU A 85 2.79 -11.32 22.67
CA LEU A 85 1.35 -11.56 22.85
C LEU A 85 0.91 -12.98 22.45
N MET A 86 1.64 -13.66 21.56
CA MET A 86 1.27 -15.00 21.06
C MET A 86 2.48 -15.82 20.59
N THR A 87 2.31 -17.13 20.44
CA THR A 87 3.36 -18.01 19.88
C THR A 87 3.50 -17.82 18.36
N GLU A 88 4.60 -18.28 17.78
CA GLU A 88 4.85 -18.18 16.33
C GLU A 88 3.76 -18.87 15.49
N GLU A 89 3.28 -20.02 15.96
CA GLU A 89 2.21 -20.78 15.30
C GLU A 89 0.89 -20.02 15.33
N GLN A 90 0.55 -19.45 16.49
CA GLN A 90 -0.67 -18.67 16.67
C GLN A 90 -0.66 -17.40 15.81
N ALA A 91 0.47 -16.69 15.75
CA ALA A 91 0.65 -15.54 14.87
C ALA A 91 0.52 -15.92 13.38
N LYS A 92 1.08 -17.06 12.97
CA LYS A 92 0.95 -17.57 11.60
C LYS A 92 -0.51 -17.83 11.24
N GLU A 93 -1.24 -18.51 12.12
CA GLU A 93 -2.65 -18.81 11.89
C GLU A 93 -3.51 -17.55 11.83
N ASP A 94 -3.30 -16.60 12.74
CA ASP A 94 -4.01 -15.33 12.75
C ASP A 94 -3.77 -14.55 11.46
N PHE A 95 -2.51 -14.45 11.02
CA PHE A 95 -2.15 -13.74 9.80
C PHE A 95 -2.78 -14.39 8.55
N ILE A 96 -2.75 -15.73 8.45
CA ILE A 96 -3.40 -16.45 7.35
C ILE A 96 -4.92 -16.23 7.38
N LYS A 97 -5.55 -16.30 8.55
CA LYS A 97 -6.99 -15.99 8.71
C LYS A 97 -7.28 -14.56 8.25
N ARG A 98 -6.42 -13.59 8.58
CA ARG A 98 -6.54 -12.20 8.18
C ARG A 98 -6.42 -12.02 6.66
N ILE A 99 -5.43 -12.65 6.02
CA ILE A 99 -5.30 -12.69 4.54
C ILE A 99 -6.58 -13.26 3.91
N ASN A 100 -7.05 -14.41 4.40
CA ASN A 100 -8.22 -15.09 3.84
C ASN A 100 -9.49 -14.25 3.99
N ASN A 101 -9.64 -13.50 5.09
CA ASN A 101 -10.75 -12.58 5.26
C ASN A 101 -10.69 -11.39 4.28
N TYR A 102 -9.50 -10.82 4.05
CA TYR A 102 -9.35 -9.76 3.04
C TYR A 102 -9.62 -10.28 1.63
N LYS A 103 -9.15 -11.49 1.28
CA LYS A 103 -9.41 -12.13 -0.03
C LYS A 103 -10.90 -12.21 -0.37
N LYS A 104 -11.79 -12.42 0.61
CA LYS A 104 -13.24 -12.52 0.38
C LYS A 104 -13.88 -11.22 -0.12
N MET A 105 -13.30 -10.08 0.24
CA MET A 105 -13.82 -8.75 -0.07
C MET A 105 -12.91 -7.98 -1.02
N TYR A 106 -11.88 -8.63 -1.57
CA TYR A 106 -10.88 -7.98 -2.38
C TYR A 106 -11.39 -7.80 -3.81
N GLU A 107 -11.47 -6.55 -4.22
CA GLU A 107 -11.80 -6.10 -5.56
C GLU A 107 -10.55 -5.42 -6.15
N PRO A 108 -9.70 -6.15 -6.89
CA PRO A 108 -8.49 -5.58 -7.46
C PRO A 108 -8.81 -4.40 -8.38
N LEU A 109 -7.85 -3.49 -8.57
CA LEU A 109 -7.97 -2.46 -9.60
C LEU A 109 -8.15 -3.13 -10.96
N ASP A 110 -9.01 -2.59 -11.81
CA ASP A 110 -9.37 -3.22 -13.08
C ASP A 110 -9.52 -2.18 -14.20
N GLU A 111 -9.07 -2.52 -15.40
CA GLU A 111 -9.04 -1.59 -16.53
C GLU A 111 -10.45 -1.14 -16.98
N VAL A 112 -11.46 -1.97 -16.76
CA VAL A 112 -12.84 -1.68 -17.15
C VAL A 112 -13.54 -0.90 -16.04
N TYR A 113 -13.47 -1.38 -14.81
CA TYR A 113 -14.17 -0.77 -13.68
C TYR A 113 -13.49 0.50 -13.14
N ASP A 114 -12.16 0.57 -13.21
CA ASP A 114 -11.33 1.65 -12.67
C ASP A 114 -10.65 2.46 -13.80
N LYS A 115 -11.26 2.48 -15.00
CA LYS A 115 -10.70 3.07 -16.24
C LYS A 115 -10.22 4.52 -16.10
N ASP A 116 -10.87 5.31 -15.24
CA ASP A 116 -10.58 6.74 -15.06
C ASP A 116 -9.54 6.99 -13.96
N LEU A 117 -9.12 5.96 -13.22
CA LEU A 117 -8.15 6.07 -12.12
C LEU A 117 -6.71 6.00 -12.65
N ALA A 118 -5.80 6.75 -12.03
CA ALA A 118 -4.37 6.62 -12.27
C ALA A 118 -3.77 5.63 -11.27
N TYR A 119 -3.11 4.57 -11.74
CA TYR A 119 -2.55 3.57 -10.84
C TYR A 119 -1.39 2.77 -11.41
N ILE A 120 -0.64 2.13 -10.49
CA ILE A 120 0.33 1.08 -10.77
C ILE A 120 0.01 -0.15 -9.93
N LYS A 121 0.08 -1.33 -10.55
CA LYS A 121 0.13 -2.62 -9.86
C LYS A 121 1.57 -3.10 -9.83
N VAL A 122 2.08 -3.38 -8.63
CA VAL A 122 3.38 -4.02 -8.39
C VAL A 122 3.11 -5.47 -8.07
N ILE A 123 3.51 -6.39 -8.94
CA ILE A 123 3.14 -7.80 -8.86
C ILE A 123 4.35 -8.62 -8.41
N ASN A 124 4.14 -9.49 -7.42
CA ASN A 124 5.12 -10.43 -6.86
C ASN A 124 6.46 -9.76 -6.54
N ALA A 125 6.40 -8.76 -5.66
CA ALA A 125 7.54 -7.99 -5.20
C ALA A 125 8.37 -7.33 -6.31
N GLY A 126 7.69 -6.88 -7.39
CA GLY A 126 8.33 -6.19 -8.52
C GLY A 126 8.78 -7.11 -9.66
N ARG A 127 8.31 -8.37 -9.70
CA ARG A 127 8.53 -9.28 -10.83
C ARG A 127 7.88 -8.78 -12.11
N SER A 128 6.71 -8.15 -12.00
CA SER A 128 6.04 -7.49 -13.12
C SER A 128 5.23 -6.29 -12.63
N PHE A 129 4.90 -5.41 -13.57
CA PHE A 129 4.20 -4.17 -13.30
C PHE A 129 3.08 -3.97 -14.32
N PHE A 130 2.00 -3.35 -13.89
CA PHE A 130 0.94 -2.85 -14.78
C PHE A 130 0.69 -1.38 -14.44
N VAL A 131 0.67 -0.51 -15.44
CA VAL A 131 0.58 0.94 -15.24
C VAL A 131 -0.58 1.47 -16.07
N HIS A 132 -1.45 2.27 -15.45
CA HIS A 132 -2.66 2.80 -16.07
C HIS A 132 -2.83 4.29 -15.82
N ASN A 133 -3.18 5.02 -16.88
CA ASN A 133 -3.57 6.44 -16.84
C ASN A 133 -2.62 7.35 -16.03
N VAL A 134 -1.30 7.15 -16.18
CA VAL A 134 -0.28 7.98 -15.52
C VAL A 134 -0.17 9.33 -16.20
N ASN A 135 -0.32 10.39 -15.42
CA ASN A 135 -0.38 11.77 -15.88
C ASN A 135 0.57 12.68 -15.10
N GLY A 136 1.50 13.29 -15.83
CA GLY A 136 2.43 14.29 -15.30
C GLY A 136 3.68 13.72 -14.62
N HIS A 137 4.55 14.64 -14.20
CA HIS A 137 5.92 14.32 -13.79
C HIS A 137 5.99 13.49 -12.51
N VAL A 138 5.23 13.86 -11.47
CA VAL A 138 5.31 13.20 -10.15
C VAL A 138 4.92 11.73 -10.24
N GLN A 139 3.78 11.41 -10.88
CA GLN A 139 3.33 10.02 -11.04
C GLN A 139 4.34 9.20 -11.86
N SER A 140 4.89 9.78 -12.93
CA SER A 140 5.94 9.13 -13.74
C SER A 140 7.20 8.81 -12.93
N ARG A 141 7.61 9.72 -12.03
CA ARG A 141 8.74 9.50 -11.12
C ARG A 141 8.45 8.43 -10.09
N VAL A 142 7.22 8.34 -9.57
CA VAL A 142 6.79 7.27 -8.67
C VAL A 142 6.85 5.92 -9.39
N VAL A 143 6.31 5.81 -10.60
CA VAL A 143 6.41 4.58 -11.42
C VAL A 143 7.87 4.19 -11.64
N TYR A 144 8.70 5.12 -12.12
CA TYR A 144 10.13 4.88 -12.32
C TYR A 144 10.80 4.37 -11.04
N PHE A 145 10.54 5.02 -9.90
CA PHE A 145 11.12 4.60 -8.63
C PHE A 145 10.68 3.18 -8.25
N LEU A 146 9.37 2.90 -8.30
CA LEU A 146 8.81 1.58 -7.96
C LEU A 146 9.31 0.46 -8.87
N MET A 147 9.60 0.75 -10.14
CA MET A 147 10.17 -0.23 -11.05
C MET A 147 11.65 -0.56 -10.76
N ASN A 148 12.34 0.26 -9.97
CA ASN A 148 13.76 0.10 -9.67
C ASN A 148 14.06 -0.28 -8.21
N ILE A 149 13.06 -0.25 -7.32
CA ILE A 149 13.24 -0.73 -5.95
C ILE A 149 13.29 -2.26 -5.91
N HIS A 150 14.01 -2.78 -4.92
CA HIS A 150 14.06 -4.20 -4.63
C HIS A 150 13.55 -4.39 -3.20
N LEU A 151 12.59 -5.28 -3.04
CA LEU A 151 11.92 -5.51 -1.76
C LEU A 151 12.57 -6.62 -0.93
N LEU A 152 13.45 -7.42 -1.54
CA LEU A 152 14.18 -8.49 -0.87
C LEU A 152 15.43 -7.93 -0.15
N PRO A 153 15.78 -8.45 1.04
CA PRO A 153 16.98 -8.05 1.78
C PRO A 153 18.26 -8.18 0.95
N ARG A 154 19.13 -7.17 1.00
CA ARG A 154 20.45 -7.17 0.34
C ARG A 154 21.46 -6.32 1.12
N ALA A 155 22.74 -6.62 0.96
CA ALA A 155 23.82 -5.79 1.49
C ALA A 155 24.26 -4.74 0.46
N ILE A 156 24.51 -3.51 0.92
CA ILE A 156 25.13 -2.44 0.14
C ILE A 156 26.41 -2.04 0.87
N TYR A 157 27.57 -2.22 0.25
CA TYR A 157 28.87 -1.86 0.81
C TYR A 157 29.35 -0.55 0.20
N LEU A 158 29.73 0.40 1.05
CA LEU A 158 30.29 1.69 0.64
C LEU A 158 31.64 1.87 1.32
N THR A 159 32.70 2.12 0.55
CA THR A 159 34.03 2.46 1.07
C THR A 159 34.53 3.73 0.42
N ARG A 160 35.38 4.47 1.16
CA ARG A 160 36.25 5.51 0.58
C ARG A 160 37.40 4.84 -0.18
N VAL A 161 38.04 5.61 -1.07
CA VAL A 161 39.29 5.20 -1.70
C VAL A 161 40.38 5.02 -0.63
N SER A 162 41.28 4.05 -0.82
CA SER A 162 42.44 3.86 0.06
C SER A 162 43.52 4.89 -0.24
N ASP A 163 44.19 5.39 0.79
CA ASP A 163 45.36 6.26 0.69
C ASP A 163 46.57 5.53 0.05
#